data_AF-A0A1Q7SZL0-F1
#
_entry.id   AF-A0A1Q7SZL0-F1
#
_cell.length_a   1.000
_cell.length_b   1.000
_cell.length_c   1.000
_cell.angle_alpha   90.00
_cell.angle_beta   90.00
_cell.angle_gamma   90.00
#
_symmetry.space_group_name_H-M   'P 1'
#
loop_
_entity.id
_entity.type
_entity.pdbx_description
1 polymer ?
#
loop_
_entity_poly.entity_id
_entity_poly.type
_entity_poly.pdbx_seq_one_letter_code
_entity_poly.pdbx_strand_id
1 'polypeptide(L)'
;MHAAQQATFNRDIAPILFQYCAPCHRPGEAGPFPLLTYREAKARARQIAAVTSKRFMPPWLPEPQELRFADELRLSDEQIALIQKWVEQGTVEGAPADLPPAPQFVPGWQLGRPDGIIEAEKPYTLPASGSDMYWNFIFRTPVDRTRWLKAIEIRPGDKRVVHHANILVDRNQSARRLEAEPRAGFPGMELKIESENFDPDSHFLFWKPGTVPKPEPEGMSLRLDKDTDLVLNIHLQPSGKPEKIQPNLGLYFTDKPATHFPLLLQLENDKQLDIPPDEKRFLVTDEFTLPVDVDLLAIYPHAHYLGKDLQALATLPDGSAKTLIHIPQWNLNWQAVYRYADPVPLPKGTTISMRYIYDNSSENLANPNDPPRRVVAGNRSSDEMAHLWLQVLPRVSSNADFDPRMLLQETMARHNLEKNPTDFEAHYNLAAMLQARGAQAEAIQNFELAVRLRPQDATANNALGASLLAAGRIGEALPYLNAALRAQPDNFDAHYNLASALASQDKFLEAIAQYRAAIRLHPDDANAEANLGSALAETGKLSEAKLHFQRALRIDPHHKLARENLEQINRDPKSLQQ
;
A
#
# COMPACT_ATOMS: atom_id res chain seq x y z
N MET A 1 56.89 16.91 -14.20
CA MET A 1 56.08 15.70 -13.93
C MET A 1 55.70 15.70 -12.46
N HIS A 2 54.47 16.07 -12.11
CA HIS A 2 53.97 15.79 -10.76
C HIS A 2 53.81 14.28 -10.65
N ALA A 3 54.52 13.64 -9.71
CA ALA A 3 54.30 12.24 -9.40
C ALA A 3 52.83 12.07 -9.02
N ALA A 4 52.09 11.23 -9.77
CA ALA A 4 50.70 10.97 -9.48
C ALA A 4 50.59 10.43 -8.06
N GLN A 5 49.88 11.16 -7.19
CA GLN A 5 49.78 10.84 -5.76
C GLN A 5 49.24 9.41 -5.59
N GLN A 6 49.89 8.61 -4.75
CA GLN A 6 49.51 7.23 -4.46
C GLN A 6 48.16 7.21 -3.71
N ALA A 7 47.25 6.34 -4.13
CA ALA A 7 45.97 6.13 -3.45
C ALA A 7 46.19 5.29 -2.17
N THR A 8 45.58 5.70 -1.07
CA THR A 8 45.73 5.06 0.24
C THR A 8 44.37 4.77 0.87
N PHE A 9 44.30 3.74 1.71
CA PHE A 9 43.04 3.38 2.35
C PHE A 9 42.52 4.49 3.24
N ASN A 10 43.33 4.98 4.19
CA ASN A 10 42.91 5.96 5.19
C ASN A 10 42.37 7.24 4.55
N ARG A 11 43.10 7.82 3.59
CA ARG A 11 42.69 9.08 2.95
C ARG A 11 41.59 8.91 1.92
N ASP A 12 41.68 7.88 1.07
CA ASP A 12 40.93 7.84 -0.19
C ASP A 12 39.80 6.80 -0.20
N ILE A 13 40.03 5.63 0.42
CA ILE A 13 39.09 4.49 0.31
C ILE A 13 38.18 4.36 1.53
N ALA A 14 38.69 4.65 2.72
CA ALA A 14 37.91 4.60 3.95
C ALA A 14 36.69 5.53 3.89
N PRO A 15 36.78 6.80 3.42
CA PRO A 15 35.59 7.64 3.25
C PRO A 15 34.53 7.00 2.35
N ILE A 16 34.96 6.37 1.25
CA ILE A 16 34.06 5.71 0.30
C ILE A 16 33.40 4.49 0.97
N LEU A 17 34.17 3.57 1.56
CA LEU A 17 33.61 2.37 2.17
C LEU A 17 32.72 2.70 3.38
N PHE A 18 33.09 3.69 4.18
CA PHE A 18 32.33 4.12 5.34
C PHE A 18 30.97 4.71 4.97
N GLN A 19 30.92 5.49 3.90
CA GLN A 19 29.67 6.11 3.45
C GLN A 19 28.78 5.12 2.68
N TYR A 20 29.35 4.36 1.74
CA TYR A 20 28.56 3.61 0.75
C TYR A 20 28.44 2.11 1.03
N CYS A 21 29.32 1.54 1.87
CA CYS A 21 29.37 0.09 2.09
C CYS A 21 29.08 -0.31 3.54
N ALA A 22 29.65 0.41 4.51
CA ALA A 22 29.55 0.12 5.92
C ALA A 22 28.11 0.08 6.49
N PRO A 23 27.10 0.81 5.97
CA PRO A 23 25.72 0.67 6.44
C PRO A 23 25.21 -0.77 6.40
N CYS A 24 25.58 -1.53 5.36
CA CYS A 24 25.24 -2.95 5.18
C CYS A 24 26.37 -3.89 5.62
N HIS A 25 27.63 -3.50 5.41
CA HIS A 25 28.81 -4.30 5.71
C HIS A 25 29.34 -4.02 7.12
N ARG A 26 28.54 -4.39 8.12
CA ARG A 26 28.87 -4.31 9.54
C ARG A 26 28.22 -5.47 10.31
N PRO A 27 28.71 -5.83 11.50
CA PRO A 27 28.16 -6.94 12.27
C PRO A 27 26.65 -6.78 12.53
N GLY A 28 25.88 -7.84 12.27
CA GLY A 28 24.42 -7.88 12.48
C GLY A 28 23.56 -7.27 11.37
N GLU A 29 24.18 -6.77 10.29
CA GLU A 29 23.48 -6.30 9.10
C GLU A 29 23.57 -7.33 7.95
N ALA A 30 22.89 -7.03 6.83
CA ALA A 30 22.73 -7.97 5.72
C ALA A 30 24.02 -8.30 4.96
N GLY A 31 25.06 -7.47 5.07
CA GLY A 31 26.35 -7.73 4.44
C GLY A 31 27.04 -8.95 5.07
N PRO A 32 27.56 -9.91 4.27
CA PRO A 32 28.13 -11.15 4.80
C PRO A 32 29.46 -10.97 5.56
N PHE A 33 30.03 -9.76 5.54
CA PHE A 33 31.27 -9.42 6.21
C PHE A 33 31.35 -7.91 6.50
N PRO A 34 32.13 -7.50 7.51
CA PRO A 34 32.36 -6.10 7.82
C PRO A 34 33.35 -5.43 6.83
N LEU A 35 33.20 -4.12 6.65
CA LEU A 35 34.11 -3.23 5.89
C LEU A 35 34.41 -1.94 6.70
N LEU A 36 34.78 -2.11 7.98
CA LEU A 36 35.00 -1.02 8.93
C LEU A 36 36.49 -0.71 9.16
N THR A 37 37.39 -1.58 8.71
CA THR A 37 38.83 -1.46 8.93
C THR A 37 39.65 -1.71 7.65
N TYR A 38 40.90 -1.24 7.65
CA TYR A 38 41.85 -1.51 6.56
C TYR A 38 42.02 -3.01 6.30
N ARG A 39 42.17 -3.82 7.36
CA ARG A 39 42.41 -5.26 7.24
C ARG A 39 41.24 -5.97 6.55
N GLU A 40 40.02 -5.58 6.88
CA GLU A 40 38.79 -6.11 6.27
C GLU A 40 38.69 -5.72 4.79
N ALA A 41 38.92 -4.44 4.48
CA ALA A 41 38.91 -3.94 3.10
C ALA A 41 40.01 -4.60 2.25
N LYS A 42 41.24 -4.67 2.76
CA LYS A 42 42.40 -5.29 2.09
C LYS A 42 42.13 -6.75 1.75
N ALA A 43 41.56 -7.52 2.69
CA ALA A 43 41.24 -8.92 2.48
C ALA A 43 40.25 -9.15 1.32
N ARG A 44 39.56 -8.10 0.87
CA ARG A 44 38.51 -8.14 -0.16
C ARG A 44 38.76 -7.17 -1.31
N ALA A 45 39.92 -6.54 -1.36
CA ALA A 45 40.21 -5.45 -2.28
C ALA A 45 39.88 -5.79 -3.74
N ARG A 46 40.30 -6.98 -4.23
CA ARG A 46 39.99 -7.46 -5.58
C ARG A 46 38.49 -7.67 -5.81
N GLN A 47 37.78 -8.20 -4.82
CA GLN A 47 36.33 -8.41 -4.90
C GLN A 47 35.61 -7.06 -4.94
N ILE A 48 35.95 -6.14 -4.03
CA ILE A 48 35.40 -4.77 -3.97
C ILE A 48 35.59 -4.10 -5.34
N ALA A 49 36.82 -4.08 -5.85
CA ALA A 49 37.14 -3.50 -7.14
C ALA A 49 36.32 -4.13 -8.29
N ALA A 50 36.15 -5.45 -8.31
CA ALA A 50 35.38 -6.13 -9.35
C ALA A 50 33.87 -5.85 -9.29
N VAL A 51 33.28 -5.76 -8.10
CA VAL A 51 31.84 -5.48 -7.97
C VAL A 51 31.51 -4.00 -8.19
N THR A 52 32.41 -3.10 -7.80
CA THR A 52 32.22 -1.66 -8.00
C THR A 52 32.41 -1.27 -9.46
N SER A 53 33.36 -1.87 -10.19
CA SER A 53 33.57 -1.59 -11.62
C SER A 53 32.39 -2.04 -12.49
N LYS A 54 31.71 -3.12 -12.09
CA LYS A 54 30.47 -3.60 -12.72
C LYS A 54 29.21 -2.86 -12.25
N ARG A 55 29.34 -1.90 -11.32
CA ARG A 55 28.22 -1.21 -10.65
C ARG A 55 27.22 -2.17 -10.00
N PHE A 56 27.70 -3.35 -9.60
CA PHE A 56 26.90 -4.34 -8.87
C PHE A 56 26.75 -3.93 -7.39
N MET A 57 27.78 -3.28 -6.83
CA MET A 57 27.79 -2.75 -5.47
C MET A 57 28.44 -1.35 -5.45
N PRO A 58 27.97 -0.43 -4.59
CA PRO A 58 26.70 -0.48 -3.88
C PRO A 58 25.53 -0.52 -4.87
N PRO A 59 24.42 -1.21 -4.53
CA PRO A 59 23.31 -1.39 -5.44
C PRO A 59 22.52 -0.10 -5.59
N TRP A 60 22.50 0.45 -6.80
CA TRP A 60 21.69 1.59 -7.19
C TRP A 60 21.30 1.44 -8.66
N LEU A 61 20.02 1.13 -8.90
CA LEU A 61 19.52 0.78 -10.22
C LEU A 61 19.35 1.97 -11.17
N PRO A 62 18.84 3.14 -10.73
CA PRO A 62 18.66 4.27 -11.62
C PRO A 62 20.00 4.75 -12.19
N GLU A 63 19.98 5.11 -13.47
CA GLU A 63 21.09 5.81 -14.08
C GLU A 63 21.14 7.29 -13.64
N PRO A 64 22.30 7.98 -13.79
CA PRO A 64 22.36 9.41 -13.54
C PRO A 64 21.38 10.18 -14.41
N GLN A 65 20.56 11.02 -13.81
CA GLN A 65 19.49 11.76 -14.48
C GLN A 65 19.30 13.15 -13.84
N GLU A 66 18.56 14.04 -14.52
CA GLU A 66 18.33 15.43 -14.08
C GLU A 66 17.60 15.49 -12.72
N LEU A 67 16.55 14.67 -12.55
CA LEU A 67 15.80 14.60 -11.31
C LEU A 67 16.55 13.74 -10.29
N ARG A 68 17.03 14.37 -9.21
CA ARG A 68 17.84 13.73 -8.17
C ARG A 68 16.98 13.02 -7.14
N PHE A 69 17.48 11.90 -6.64
CA PHE A 69 16.89 11.18 -5.52
C PHE A 69 17.62 11.51 -4.20
N ALA A 70 16.86 11.63 -3.11
CA ALA A 70 17.38 11.97 -1.78
C ALA A 70 18.33 10.90 -1.22
N ASP A 71 18.12 9.65 -1.64
CA ASP A 71 18.81 8.46 -1.13
C ASP A 71 19.82 7.89 -2.15
N GLU A 72 20.32 8.73 -3.07
CA GLU A 72 21.27 8.27 -4.09
C GLU A 72 22.55 7.70 -3.48
N LEU A 73 22.69 6.38 -3.57
CA LEU A 73 23.82 5.60 -3.06
C LEU A 73 24.67 5.05 -4.20
N ARG A 74 24.96 5.89 -5.19
CA ARG A 74 25.77 5.54 -6.36
C ARG A 74 27.22 6.02 -6.19
N LEU A 75 28.18 5.17 -6.55
CA LEU A 75 29.57 5.60 -6.69
C LEU A 75 29.80 6.36 -8.00
N SER A 76 30.52 7.48 -7.89
CA SER A 76 30.99 8.23 -9.05
C SER A 76 32.06 7.45 -9.82
N ASP A 77 32.28 7.80 -11.09
CA ASP A 77 33.33 7.16 -11.90
C ASP A 77 34.73 7.40 -11.30
N GLU A 78 34.95 8.57 -10.69
CA GLU A 78 36.20 8.89 -10.00
C GLU A 78 36.41 8.03 -8.75
N GLN A 79 35.35 7.82 -7.95
CA GLN A 79 35.41 6.96 -6.77
C GLN A 79 35.71 5.50 -7.16
N ILE A 80 35.07 5.00 -8.23
CA ILE A 80 35.35 3.66 -8.77
C ILE A 80 36.81 3.57 -9.25
N ALA A 81 37.28 4.56 -10.01
CA ALA A 81 38.66 4.62 -10.48
C ALA A 81 39.68 4.67 -9.33
N LEU A 82 39.34 5.37 -8.25
CA LEU A 82 40.18 5.46 -7.05
C LEU A 82 40.31 4.12 -6.33
N ILE A 83 39.20 3.36 -6.23
CA ILE A 83 39.22 1.98 -5.73
C ILE A 83 40.11 1.11 -6.61
N GLN A 84 39.94 1.14 -7.94
CA GLN A 84 40.78 0.34 -8.86
C GLN A 84 42.26 0.67 -8.67
N LYS A 85 42.60 1.96 -8.69
CA LYS A 85 43.97 2.46 -8.52
C LYS A 85 44.57 2.00 -7.19
N TRP A 86 43.82 2.05 -6.09
CA TRP A 86 44.30 1.57 -4.79
C TRP A 86 44.63 0.07 -4.81
N VAL A 87 43.81 -0.74 -5.48
CA VAL A 87 44.08 -2.18 -5.64
C VAL A 87 45.31 -2.44 -6.52
N GLU A 88 45.41 -1.75 -7.65
CA GLU A 88 46.54 -1.84 -8.59
C GLU A 88 47.86 -1.41 -7.94
N GLN A 89 47.83 -0.42 -7.05
CA GLN A 89 48.99 0.10 -6.33
C GLN A 89 49.36 -0.71 -5.07
N GLY A 90 48.77 -1.88 -4.87
CA GLY A 90 49.16 -2.81 -3.79
C GLY A 90 48.43 -2.59 -2.46
N THR A 91 47.27 -1.91 -2.45
CA THR A 91 46.39 -1.75 -1.27
C THR A 91 47.07 -1.06 -0.09
N VAL A 92 47.70 0.09 -0.31
CA VAL A 92 48.44 0.82 0.73
C VAL A 92 47.48 1.39 1.79
N GLU A 93 47.83 1.26 3.07
CA GLU A 93 46.99 1.72 4.20
C GLU A 93 46.96 3.26 4.30
N GLY A 94 48.13 3.91 4.20
CA GLY A 94 48.25 5.37 4.38
C GLY A 94 48.57 5.77 5.82
N ALA A 95 48.70 7.07 6.09
CA ALA A 95 49.03 7.55 7.43
C ALA A 95 47.82 7.41 8.37
N PRO A 96 47.99 7.00 9.63
CA PRO A 96 46.88 6.89 10.59
C PRO A 96 46.11 8.19 10.82
N ALA A 97 46.78 9.34 10.67
CA ALA A 97 46.17 10.66 10.82
C ALA A 97 45.17 11.00 9.70
N ASP A 98 45.25 10.31 8.55
CA ASP A 98 44.33 10.52 7.42
C ASP A 98 43.05 9.70 7.54
N LEU A 99 42.96 8.77 8.51
CA LEU A 99 41.79 7.89 8.66
C LEU A 99 40.60 8.71 9.16
N PRO A 100 39.47 8.77 8.43
CA PRO A 100 38.27 9.43 8.91
C PRO A 100 37.75 8.79 10.20
N PRO A 101 36.98 9.52 11.00
CA PRO A 101 36.26 8.96 12.14
C PRO A 101 35.47 7.71 11.72
N ALA A 102 35.52 6.67 12.55
CA ALA A 102 34.75 5.46 12.31
C ALA A 102 33.25 5.80 12.24
N PRO A 103 32.47 5.15 11.35
CA PRO A 103 31.04 5.35 11.28
C PRO A 103 30.39 5.08 12.63
N GLN A 104 29.52 5.97 13.06
CA GLN A 104 28.71 5.77 14.25
C GLN A 104 27.41 5.09 13.86
N PHE A 105 27.09 4.01 14.55
CA PHE A 105 25.84 3.29 14.37
C PHE A 105 25.06 3.25 15.68
N VAL A 106 23.76 3.52 15.58
CA VAL A 106 22.85 3.44 16.72
C VAL A 106 22.51 1.95 16.96
N PRO A 107 22.83 1.38 18.14
CA PRO A 107 22.37 0.04 18.49
C PRO A 107 20.85 0.03 18.71
N GLY A 108 20.16 -0.97 18.18
CA GLY A 108 18.71 -1.09 18.36
C GLY A 108 17.93 -0.22 17.37
N TRP A 109 17.24 0.79 17.89
CA TRP A 109 16.31 1.65 17.13
C TRP A 109 17.03 2.89 16.60
N GLN A 110 17.12 3.03 15.27
CA GLN A 110 17.93 4.05 14.62
C GLN A 110 17.37 5.47 14.77
N LEU A 111 16.05 5.62 14.89
CA LEU A 111 15.40 6.92 15.13
C LEU A 111 15.38 7.33 16.61
N GLY A 112 16.06 6.61 17.48
CA GLY A 112 16.01 6.78 18.93
C GLY A 112 14.98 5.86 19.58
N ARG A 113 14.60 6.12 20.84
CA ARG A 113 13.63 5.28 21.56
C ARG A 113 12.22 5.47 20.95
N PRO A 114 11.54 4.40 20.48
CA PRO A 114 10.15 4.49 20.05
C PRO A 114 9.21 4.85 21.21
N ASP A 115 8.11 5.52 20.89
CA ASP A 115 7.01 5.80 21.82
C ASP A 115 6.18 4.54 22.10
N GLY A 116 6.11 3.63 21.11
CA GLY A 116 5.49 2.31 21.22
C GLY A 116 6.28 1.26 20.45
N ILE A 117 6.34 0.04 20.99
CA ILE A 117 6.90 -1.12 20.30
C ILE A 117 5.81 -2.19 20.26
N ILE A 118 5.53 -2.68 19.06
CA ILE A 118 4.59 -3.78 18.83
C ILE A 118 5.33 -4.92 18.16
N GLU A 119 5.08 -6.15 18.60
CA GLU A 119 5.69 -7.38 18.10
C GLU A 119 4.62 -8.26 17.48
N ALA A 120 4.97 -9.00 16.42
CA ALA A 120 4.10 -10.02 15.87
C ALA A 120 3.79 -11.04 16.97
N GLU A 121 2.50 -11.25 17.27
CA GLU A 121 2.09 -12.07 18.42
C GLU A 121 2.53 -13.54 18.28
N LYS A 122 2.60 -14.04 17.04
CA LYS A 122 3.13 -15.37 16.73
C LYS A 122 4.27 -15.30 15.72
N PRO A 123 5.27 -16.17 15.87
CA PRO A 123 6.33 -16.31 14.88
C PRO A 123 5.85 -17.09 13.66
N TYR A 124 6.41 -16.77 12.50
CA TYR A 124 6.33 -17.58 11.30
C TYR A 124 7.58 -18.46 11.16
N THR A 125 7.44 -19.69 10.67
CA THR A 125 8.58 -20.56 10.35
C THR A 125 8.74 -20.63 8.84
N LEU A 126 9.78 -19.98 8.32
CA LEU A 126 10.17 -20.05 6.92
C LEU A 126 10.78 -21.44 6.64
N PRO A 127 10.30 -22.17 5.61
CA PRO A 127 10.90 -23.43 5.22
C PRO A 127 12.36 -23.30 4.75
N ALA A 128 13.10 -24.41 4.85
CA ALA A 128 14.52 -24.46 4.43
C ALA A 128 14.73 -24.24 2.93
N SER A 129 13.76 -24.66 2.11
CA SER A 129 13.83 -24.68 0.66
C SER A 129 12.45 -24.38 0.07
N GLY A 130 12.42 -23.94 -1.17
CA GLY A 130 11.19 -23.63 -1.89
C GLY A 130 11.36 -22.37 -2.72
N SER A 131 10.26 -21.89 -3.28
CA SER A 131 10.19 -20.55 -3.85
C SER A 131 10.23 -19.50 -2.74
N ASP A 132 10.43 -18.25 -3.14
CA ASP A 132 10.21 -17.11 -2.27
C ASP A 132 8.79 -17.13 -1.68
N MET A 133 8.64 -16.57 -0.49
CA MET A 133 7.41 -16.58 0.29
C MET A 133 6.98 -15.16 0.64
N TYR A 134 5.70 -14.86 0.49
CA TYR A 134 5.09 -13.67 1.05
C TYR A 134 4.24 -14.04 2.25
N TRP A 135 4.48 -13.38 3.38
CA TRP A 135 3.73 -13.56 4.62
C TRP A 135 3.23 -12.22 5.16
N ASN A 136 2.06 -12.22 5.77
CA ASN A 136 1.40 -11.02 6.28
C ASN A 136 1.23 -11.14 7.78
N PHE A 137 1.93 -10.29 8.54
CA PHE A 137 1.72 -10.17 9.99
C PHE A 137 0.75 -9.04 10.28
N ILE A 138 -0.28 -9.32 11.08
CA ILE A 138 -1.23 -8.29 11.54
C ILE A 138 -0.79 -7.77 12.90
N PHE A 139 -0.55 -6.46 12.98
CA PHE A 139 -0.22 -5.78 14.23
C PHE A 139 -1.37 -4.91 14.68
N ARG A 140 -1.85 -5.16 15.90
CA ARG A 140 -2.84 -4.33 16.56
C ARG A 140 -2.18 -3.08 17.10
N THR A 141 -2.64 -1.91 16.67
CA THR A 141 -2.04 -0.65 17.13
C THR A 141 -2.44 -0.36 18.58
N PRO A 142 -1.53 0.16 19.42
CA PRO A 142 -1.81 0.39 20.84
C PRO A 142 -2.43 1.78 21.05
N VAL A 143 -3.44 2.16 20.24
CA VAL A 143 -4.09 3.47 20.31
C VAL A 143 -5.57 3.34 20.69
N ASP A 144 -6.00 4.14 21.66
CA ASP A 144 -7.37 4.20 22.18
C ASP A 144 -8.19 5.36 21.59
N ARG A 145 -7.52 6.26 20.88
CA ARG A 145 -8.03 7.44 20.19
C ARG A 145 -7.16 7.75 18.98
N THR A 146 -7.57 8.70 18.14
CA THR A 146 -6.77 9.18 17.02
C THR A 146 -5.40 9.68 17.46
N ARG A 147 -4.34 9.16 16.83
CA ARG A 147 -2.93 9.55 17.02
C ARG A 147 -2.26 9.69 15.66
N TRP A 148 -1.15 10.43 15.63
CA TRP A 148 -0.41 10.72 14.41
C TRP A 148 1.00 10.15 14.49
N LEU A 149 1.35 9.28 13.56
CA LEU A 149 2.67 8.69 13.43
C LEU A 149 3.53 9.54 12.51
N LYS A 150 4.66 10.05 13.02
CA LYS A 150 5.67 10.72 12.20
C LYS A 150 6.69 9.76 11.61
N ALA A 151 6.81 8.55 12.15
CA ALA A 151 7.72 7.54 11.63
C ALA A 151 7.30 6.13 12.08
N ILE A 152 7.64 5.13 11.28
CA ILE A 152 7.63 3.72 11.67
C ILE A 152 9.00 3.15 11.33
N GLU A 153 9.59 2.41 12.28
CA GLU A 153 10.82 1.64 12.05
C GLU A 153 10.49 0.15 12.04
N ILE A 154 10.72 -0.51 10.91
CA ILE A 154 10.50 -1.96 10.74
C ILE A 154 11.76 -2.72 11.18
N ARG A 155 11.60 -3.65 12.13
CA ARG A 155 12.62 -4.64 12.48
C ARG A 155 12.10 -6.02 12.10
N PRO A 156 12.50 -6.55 10.94
CA PRO A 156 11.85 -7.73 10.36
C PRO A 156 12.31 -9.07 10.98
N GLY A 157 13.17 -9.04 12.00
CA GLY A 157 13.86 -10.22 12.52
C GLY A 157 15.20 -10.43 11.83
N ASP A 158 15.48 -11.66 11.36
CA ASP A 158 16.72 -11.98 10.66
C ASP A 158 16.74 -11.33 9.27
N LYS A 159 17.49 -10.23 9.14
CA LYS A 159 17.59 -9.43 7.91
C LYS A 159 18.17 -10.20 6.72
N ARG A 160 18.80 -11.36 6.92
CA ARG A 160 19.45 -12.14 5.85
C ARG A 160 18.46 -12.90 4.98
N VAL A 161 17.26 -13.16 5.48
CA VAL A 161 16.22 -13.91 4.77
C VAL A 161 15.05 -13.04 4.35
N VAL A 162 15.14 -11.73 4.60
CA VAL A 162 14.09 -10.77 4.27
C VAL A 162 14.57 -9.96 3.08
N HIS A 163 13.88 -10.12 1.96
CA HIS A 163 14.19 -9.39 0.74
C HIS A 163 13.66 -7.94 0.83
N HIS A 164 12.40 -7.77 1.24
CA HIS A 164 11.81 -6.48 1.60
C HIS A 164 10.56 -6.69 2.48
N ALA A 165 10.03 -5.60 3.01
CA ALA A 165 8.76 -5.58 3.72
C ALA A 165 8.05 -4.25 3.49
N ASN A 166 6.72 -4.25 3.53
CA ASN A 166 5.88 -3.07 3.43
C ASN A 166 4.74 -3.14 4.44
N ILE A 167 4.35 -1.98 4.97
CA ILE A 167 3.19 -1.87 5.86
C ILE A 167 2.00 -1.31 5.09
N LEU A 168 0.86 -1.97 5.23
CA LEU A 168 -0.46 -1.46 4.85
C LEU A 168 -1.24 -1.08 6.11
N VAL A 169 -2.18 -0.15 5.95
CA VAL A 169 -3.00 0.34 7.06
C VAL A 169 -4.42 -0.19 6.92
N ASP A 170 -4.81 -1.10 7.80
CA ASP A 170 -6.13 -1.75 7.80
C ASP A 170 -7.03 -1.12 8.86
N ARG A 171 -7.80 -0.12 8.45
CA ARG A 171 -8.68 0.66 9.34
C ARG A 171 -9.90 -0.13 9.80
N ASN A 172 -10.28 -1.17 9.06
CA ASN A 172 -11.49 -1.96 9.29
C ASN A 172 -11.18 -3.36 9.83
N GLN A 173 -9.91 -3.67 10.10
CA GLN A 173 -9.48 -5.00 10.58
C GLN A 173 -9.88 -6.13 9.61
N SER A 174 -10.06 -5.80 8.33
CA SER A 174 -10.53 -6.69 7.27
C SER A 174 -9.57 -7.86 7.03
N ALA A 175 -8.26 -7.61 7.15
CA ALA A 175 -7.21 -8.60 6.98
C ALA A 175 -7.29 -9.75 8.00
N ARG A 176 -7.92 -9.52 9.17
CA ARG A 176 -8.11 -10.57 10.19
C ARG A 176 -8.93 -11.75 9.66
N ARG A 177 -9.81 -11.54 8.68
CA ARG A 177 -10.61 -12.61 8.06
C ARG A 177 -9.78 -13.57 7.21
N LEU A 178 -8.57 -13.16 6.82
CA LEU A 178 -7.65 -13.96 6.02
C LEU A 178 -6.78 -14.89 6.90
N GLU A 179 -6.76 -14.67 8.21
CA GLU A 179 -6.03 -15.53 9.15
C GLU A 179 -6.75 -16.89 9.32
N ALA A 180 -6.07 -17.98 8.98
CA ALA A 180 -6.55 -19.33 9.29
C ALA A 180 -6.51 -19.61 10.80
N GLU A 181 -5.53 -19.02 11.50
CA GLU A 181 -5.40 -19.05 12.95
C GLU A 181 -5.25 -17.62 13.46
N PRO A 182 -6.06 -17.17 14.43
CA PRO A 182 -5.98 -15.81 14.92
C PRO A 182 -4.55 -15.43 15.35
N ARG A 183 -4.11 -14.24 14.89
CA ARG A 183 -2.83 -13.60 15.20
C ARG A 183 -1.60 -14.33 14.63
N ALA A 184 -1.78 -15.34 13.79
CA ALA A 184 -0.68 -16.05 13.14
C ALA A 184 -0.17 -15.34 11.87
N GLY A 185 -0.98 -14.45 11.29
CA GLY A 185 -0.78 -13.96 9.95
C GLY A 185 -1.29 -14.93 8.88
N PHE A 186 -0.99 -14.62 7.62
CA PHE A 186 -1.46 -15.38 6.46
C PHE A 186 -0.54 -15.20 5.24
N PRO A 187 -0.50 -16.16 4.31
CA PRO A 187 0.33 -16.05 3.11
C PRO A 187 -0.30 -15.11 2.07
N GLY A 188 0.52 -14.49 1.22
CA GLY A 188 0.04 -13.73 0.05
C GLY A 188 0.84 -12.45 -0.21
N MET A 189 1.09 -12.15 -1.48
CA MET A 189 1.77 -10.92 -1.92
C MET A 189 0.80 -9.75 -1.97
N GLU A 190 -0.26 -9.88 -2.76
CA GLU A 190 -1.27 -8.84 -2.93
C GLU A 190 -2.32 -8.92 -1.82
N LEU A 191 -2.51 -7.79 -1.14
CA LEU A 191 -3.48 -7.62 -0.08
C LEU A 191 -4.62 -6.75 -0.56
N LYS A 192 -5.85 -7.19 -0.30
CA LYS A 192 -7.04 -6.36 -0.41
C LYS A 192 -7.46 -5.95 0.98
N ILE A 193 -7.36 -4.67 1.26
CA ILE A 193 -7.80 -4.06 2.52
C ILE A 193 -9.09 -3.30 2.23
N GLU A 194 -10.16 -3.68 2.89
CA GLU A 194 -11.45 -2.99 2.75
C GLU A 194 -11.43 -1.71 3.59
N SER A 195 -11.99 -0.61 3.05
CA SER A 195 -12.16 0.65 3.76
C SER A 195 -13.55 1.21 3.53
N GLU A 196 -14.18 1.68 4.61
CA GLU A 196 -15.50 2.34 4.58
C GLU A 196 -15.38 3.86 4.40
N ASN A 197 -14.24 4.43 4.80
CA ASN A 197 -13.95 5.85 4.65
C ASN A 197 -12.96 6.10 3.52
N PHE A 198 -13.11 7.23 2.84
CA PHE A 198 -12.16 7.67 1.82
C PHE A 198 -10.87 8.20 2.48
N ASP A 199 -9.93 7.29 2.73
CA ASP A 199 -8.57 7.58 3.21
C ASP A 199 -7.58 6.61 2.52
N PRO A 200 -7.25 6.86 1.24
CA PRO A 200 -6.48 5.93 0.43
C PRO A 200 -5.04 5.78 0.94
N ASP A 201 -4.41 4.66 0.57
CA ASP A 201 -2.99 4.46 0.83
C ASP A 201 -2.16 5.60 0.22
N SER A 202 -1.31 6.14 1.07
CA SER A 202 -0.66 7.44 0.84
C SER A 202 0.82 7.43 1.17
N HIS A 203 1.30 6.42 1.90
CA HIS A 203 2.67 6.32 2.38
C HIS A 203 3.38 5.08 1.84
N PHE A 204 4.58 5.26 1.30
CA PHE A 204 5.51 4.16 1.09
C PHE A 204 6.19 3.76 2.40
N LEU A 205 5.50 2.96 3.21
CA LEU A 205 6.02 2.38 4.45
C LEU A 205 6.86 1.13 4.13
N PHE A 206 7.97 1.34 3.42
CA PHE A 206 8.80 0.30 2.82
C PHE A 206 10.10 0.09 3.59
N TRP A 207 10.57 -1.16 3.63
CA TRP A 207 11.87 -1.54 4.15
C TRP A 207 12.55 -2.58 3.26
N LYS A 208 13.85 -2.43 3.05
CA LYS A 208 14.74 -3.47 2.52
C LYS A 208 16.08 -3.46 3.26
N PRO A 209 16.92 -4.50 3.14
CA PRO A 209 18.29 -4.45 3.63
C PRO A 209 19.03 -3.16 3.25
N GLY A 210 19.64 -2.51 4.24
CA GLY A 210 20.34 -1.23 4.08
C GLY A 210 19.45 0.02 4.14
N THR A 211 18.13 -0.12 4.30
CA THR A 211 17.23 1.04 4.45
C THR A 211 17.53 1.75 5.77
N VAL A 212 17.76 3.06 5.68
CA VAL A 212 17.86 3.95 6.84
C VAL A 212 16.45 4.49 7.11
N PRO A 213 15.87 4.24 8.30
CA PRO A 213 14.55 4.77 8.62
C PRO A 213 14.63 6.29 8.74
N LYS A 214 13.59 6.96 8.26
CA LYS A 214 13.44 8.42 8.31
C LYS A 214 12.03 8.78 8.77
N PRO A 215 11.85 9.89 9.50
CA PRO A 215 10.53 10.44 9.70
C PRO A 215 9.92 10.87 8.37
N GLU A 216 8.60 10.75 8.27
CA GLU A 216 7.83 11.36 7.19
C GLU A 216 8.01 12.90 7.25
N PRO A 217 7.94 13.59 6.09
CA PRO A 217 7.98 15.05 6.04
C PRO A 217 6.94 15.72 6.94
N GLU A 218 7.19 16.97 7.33
CA GLU A 218 6.26 17.73 8.17
C GLU A 218 4.87 17.85 7.51
N GLY A 219 3.82 17.59 8.27
CA GLY A 219 2.44 17.58 7.79
C GLY A 219 2.02 16.30 7.08
N MET A 220 2.91 15.32 6.89
CA MET A 220 2.61 13.98 6.33
C MET A 220 2.61 12.88 7.41
N SER A 221 2.18 13.18 8.63
CA SER A 221 2.05 12.11 9.64
C SER A 221 0.92 11.15 9.28
N LEU A 222 1.15 9.84 9.42
CA LEU A 222 0.12 8.83 9.23
C LEU A 222 -0.91 8.88 10.37
N ARG A 223 -2.20 8.94 10.03
CA ARG A 223 -3.30 8.84 11.00
C ARG A 223 -3.49 7.39 11.45
N LEU A 224 -3.53 7.17 12.77
CA LEU A 224 -4.03 5.92 13.36
C LEU A 224 -5.21 6.21 14.25
N ASP A 225 -6.36 5.60 13.95
CA ASP A 225 -7.53 5.65 14.80
C ASP A 225 -7.57 4.41 15.72
N LYS A 226 -8.46 4.45 16.72
CA LYS A 226 -8.76 3.25 17.50
C LYS A 226 -9.14 2.11 16.55
N ASP A 227 -8.70 0.91 16.87
CA ASP A 227 -9.00 -0.31 16.11
C ASP A 227 -8.36 -0.39 14.72
N THR A 228 -7.45 0.52 14.36
CA THR A 228 -6.61 0.38 13.15
C THR A 228 -5.55 -0.71 13.34
N ASP A 229 -5.44 -1.64 12.40
CA ASP A 229 -4.34 -2.60 12.31
C ASP A 229 -3.27 -2.14 11.32
N LEU A 230 -2.02 -2.56 11.54
CA LEU A 230 -0.94 -2.44 10.58
C LEU A 230 -0.60 -3.83 10.05
N VAL A 231 -0.67 -4.02 8.74
CA VAL A 231 -0.35 -5.30 8.10
C VAL A 231 1.05 -5.21 7.50
N LEU A 232 2.01 -5.93 8.09
CA LEU A 232 3.36 -6.06 7.55
C LEU A 232 3.37 -7.22 6.54
N ASN A 233 3.33 -6.88 5.26
CA ASN A 233 3.65 -7.81 4.19
C ASN A 233 5.18 -7.95 4.12
N ILE A 234 5.68 -9.18 4.20
CA ILE A 234 7.11 -9.47 4.19
C ILE A 234 7.43 -10.50 3.11
N HIS A 235 8.43 -10.17 2.29
CA HIS A 235 8.96 -11.06 1.27
C HIS A 235 10.21 -11.76 1.82
N LEU A 236 10.13 -13.09 1.91
CA LEU A 236 11.12 -13.95 2.52
C LEU A 236 11.77 -14.90 1.50
N GLN A 237 13.08 -15.08 1.62
CA GLN A 237 13.88 -15.98 0.78
C GLN A 237 14.44 -17.14 1.63
N PRO A 238 14.19 -18.41 1.27
CA PRO A 238 14.72 -19.57 2.00
C PRO A 238 16.26 -19.55 2.09
N SER A 239 16.81 -19.87 3.26
CA SER A 239 18.26 -19.83 3.52
C SER A 239 18.98 -21.18 3.40
N GLY A 240 18.26 -22.26 3.09
CA GLY A 240 18.76 -23.64 3.16
C GLY A 240 18.52 -24.34 4.50
N LYS A 241 17.92 -23.65 5.48
CA LYS A 241 17.49 -24.22 6.76
C LYS A 241 16.20 -23.53 7.25
N PRO A 242 15.40 -24.15 8.13
CA PRO A 242 14.22 -23.49 8.66
C PRO A 242 14.61 -22.26 9.49
N GLU A 243 13.94 -21.13 9.26
CA GLU A 243 14.20 -19.87 9.97
C GLU A 243 12.94 -19.40 10.69
N LYS A 244 13.10 -18.92 11.92
CA LYS A 244 12.00 -18.37 12.71
C LYS A 244 11.96 -16.85 12.56
N ILE A 245 10.85 -16.33 12.05
CA ILE A 245 10.65 -14.91 11.77
C ILE A 245 9.59 -14.35 12.71
N GLN A 246 9.95 -13.32 13.47
CA GLN A 246 9.04 -12.62 14.36
C GLN A 246 9.40 -11.13 14.38
N PRO A 247 8.73 -10.31 13.56
CA PRO A 247 9.07 -8.91 13.40
C PRO A 247 8.54 -8.01 14.52
N ASN A 248 9.18 -6.85 14.71
CA ASN A 248 8.74 -5.77 15.59
C ASN A 248 8.64 -4.45 14.83
N LEU A 249 7.68 -3.60 15.19
CA LEU A 249 7.56 -2.23 14.68
C LEU A 249 7.79 -1.23 15.82
N GLY A 250 8.66 -0.25 15.56
CA GLY A 250 8.86 0.91 16.41
C GLY A 250 7.98 2.06 15.93
N LEU A 251 7.10 2.54 16.79
CA LEU A 251 6.14 3.60 16.51
C LEU A 251 6.61 4.92 17.13
N TYR A 252 6.67 5.98 16.31
CA TYR A 252 7.05 7.32 16.75
C TYR A 252 5.90 8.29 16.48
N PHE A 253 5.31 8.82 17.54
CA PHE A 253 4.16 9.69 17.48
C PHE A 253 4.55 11.18 17.42
N THR A 254 3.58 11.99 17.02
CA THR A 254 3.60 13.45 17.06
C THR A 254 2.22 13.96 17.47
N ASP A 255 2.18 15.16 18.06
CA ASP A 255 0.92 15.85 18.38
C ASP A 255 0.44 16.72 17.20
N LYS A 256 1.26 16.86 16.15
CA LYS A 256 0.89 17.59 14.93
C LYS A 256 0.07 16.68 14.00
N PRO A 257 -1.18 17.04 13.67
CA PRO A 257 -1.98 16.28 12.71
C PRO A 257 -1.44 16.41 11.28
N ALA A 258 -1.87 15.51 10.40
CA ALA A 258 -1.58 15.63 8.97
C ALA A 258 -2.24 16.88 8.38
N THR A 259 -1.48 17.61 7.58
CA THR A 259 -1.94 18.76 6.78
C THR A 259 -1.72 18.56 5.29
N HIS A 260 -0.92 17.55 4.92
CA HIS A 260 -0.64 17.14 3.55
C HIS A 260 -1.10 15.69 3.38
N PHE A 261 -1.87 15.44 2.31
CA PHE A 261 -2.51 14.16 2.07
C PHE A 261 -2.04 13.62 0.72
N PRO A 262 -0.91 12.89 0.67
CA PRO A 262 -0.45 12.27 -0.56
C PRO A 262 -1.34 11.08 -0.92
N LEU A 263 -1.06 10.50 -2.08
CA LEU A 263 -1.77 9.35 -2.62
C LEU A 263 -0.81 8.50 -3.46
N LEU A 264 -0.99 7.19 -3.42
CA LEU A 264 -0.29 6.27 -4.31
C LEU A 264 -1.10 6.03 -5.59
N LEU A 265 -0.52 6.36 -6.74
CA LEU A 265 -1.03 6.01 -8.07
C LEU A 265 -0.25 4.81 -8.61
N GLN A 266 -0.92 3.86 -9.23
CA GLN A 266 -0.29 2.72 -9.90
C GLN A 266 -0.59 2.78 -11.39
N LEU A 267 0.45 2.95 -12.21
CA LEU A 267 0.38 2.57 -13.62
C LEU A 267 0.73 1.07 -13.69
N GLU A 268 -0.04 0.33 -14.46
CA GLU A 268 0.19 -1.09 -14.69
C GLU A 268 -0.33 -1.53 -16.04
N ASN A 269 0.18 -2.63 -16.58
CA ASN A 269 -0.44 -3.26 -17.73
C ASN A 269 -0.17 -4.76 -17.77
N ASP A 270 -0.53 -5.44 -16.69
CA ASP A 270 -0.25 -6.86 -16.50
C ASP A 270 -0.97 -7.73 -17.53
N LYS A 271 -2.09 -7.26 -18.08
CA LYS A 271 -2.82 -7.95 -19.16
C LYS A 271 -2.02 -8.10 -20.45
N GLN A 272 -1.04 -7.24 -20.70
CA GLN A 272 -0.14 -7.39 -21.85
C GLN A 272 0.96 -8.44 -21.61
N LEU A 273 1.20 -8.89 -20.38
CA LEU A 273 2.24 -9.86 -20.07
C LEU A 273 1.84 -11.25 -20.56
N ASP A 274 2.30 -11.56 -21.78
CA ASP A 274 2.22 -12.88 -22.41
C ASP A 274 3.52 -13.17 -23.18
N ILE A 275 4.62 -13.23 -22.44
CA ILE A 275 5.99 -13.22 -22.94
C ILE A 275 6.35 -14.61 -23.50
N PRO A 276 6.59 -14.77 -24.81
CA PRO A 276 7.00 -16.04 -25.40
C PRO A 276 8.38 -16.50 -24.87
N PRO A 277 8.69 -17.81 -24.89
CA PRO A 277 10.05 -18.27 -24.67
C PRO A 277 10.99 -17.69 -25.74
N ASP A 278 12.23 -17.39 -25.35
CA ASP A 278 13.28 -16.82 -26.21
C ASP A 278 13.00 -15.41 -26.77
N GLU A 279 11.94 -14.75 -26.30
CA GLU A 279 11.70 -13.34 -26.59
C GLU A 279 12.68 -12.45 -25.81
N LYS A 280 13.54 -11.73 -26.52
CA LYS A 280 14.60 -10.90 -25.92
C LYS A 280 14.16 -9.50 -25.52
N ARG A 281 13.08 -9.00 -26.15
CA ARG A 281 12.63 -7.61 -26.01
C ARG A 281 11.12 -7.52 -26.08
N PHE A 282 10.44 -8.10 -25.10
CA PHE A 282 9.01 -7.92 -24.94
C PHE A 282 8.72 -6.54 -24.31
N LEU A 283 7.87 -5.74 -24.93
CA LEU A 283 7.56 -4.39 -24.47
C LEU A 283 6.17 -4.35 -23.82
N VAL A 284 6.10 -3.74 -22.62
CA VAL A 284 4.84 -3.36 -21.97
C VAL A 284 4.83 -1.87 -21.70
N THR A 285 3.70 -1.22 -21.96
CA THR A 285 3.53 0.23 -21.77
C THR A 285 2.22 0.57 -21.07
N ASP A 286 2.21 1.69 -20.36
CA ASP A 286 1.00 2.33 -19.85
C ASP A 286 1.15 3.86 -19.91
N GLU A 287 0.05 4.60 -20.05
CA GLU A 287 0.05 6.06 -20.10
C GLU A 287 -1.12 6.64 -19.31
N PHE A 288 -0.85 7.53 -18.36
CA PHE A 288 -1.86 8.15 -17.51
C PHE A 288 -1.74 9.68 -17.54
N THR A 289 -2.84 10.37 -17.82
CA THR A 289 -2.87 11.84 -17.85
C THR A 289 -3.43 12.41 -16.55
N LEU A 290 -2.67 13.29 -15.91
CA LEU A 290 -3.02 13.86 -14.60
C LEU A 290 -4.26 14.79 -14.71
N PRO A 291 -5.31 14.55 -13.90
CA PRO A 291 -6.52 15.38 -13.91
C PRO A 291 -6.40 16.67 -13.09
N VAL A 292 -5.34 16.77 -12.26
CA VAL A 292 -5.04 17.89 -11.35
C VAL A 292 -3.53 18.14 -11.31
N ASP A 293 -3.12 19.31 -10.84
CA ASP A 293 -1.73 19.59 -10.53
C ASP A 293 -1.28 18.73 -9.33
N VAL A 294 -0.09 18.15 -9.41
CA VAL A 294 0.50 17.36 -8.30
C VAL A 294 1.97 17.67 -8.13
N ASP A 295 2.48 17.40 -6.94
CA ASP A 295 3.91 17.23 -6.67
C ASP A 295 4.22 15.74 -6.55
N LEU A 296 5.10 15.22 -7.41
CA LEU A 296 5.56 13.84 -7.31
C LEU A 296 6.68 13.75 -6.26
N LEU A 297 6.47 12.94 -5.23
CA LEU A 297 7.34 12.82 -4.06
C LEU A 297 8.26 11.60 -4.13
N ALA A 298 7.76 10.49 -4.67
CA ALA A 298 8.52 9.25 -4.80
C ALA A 298 7.98 8.38 -5.93
N ILE A 299 8.83 7.49 -6.43
CA ILE A 299 8.55 6.56 -7.53
C ILE A 299 9.06 5.16 -7.19
N TYR A 300 8.27 4.13 -7.46
CA TYR A 300 8.59 2.74 -7.19
C TYR A 300 8.25 1.86 -8.41
N PRO A 301 9.22 1.59 -9.30
CA PRO A 301 9.06 0.62 -10.36
C PRO A 301 9.19 -0.81 -9.82
N HIS A 302 8.41 -1.73 -10.36
CA HIS A 302 8.43 -3.15 -9.99
C HIS A 302 8.20 -4.05 -11.21
N ALA A 303 9.09 -5.03 -11.35
CA ALA A 303 9.04 -6.14 -12.29
C ALA A 303 9.80 -7.35 -11.69
N HIS A 304 9.57 -8.56 -12.17
CA HIS A 304 10.29 -9.74 -11.70
C HIS A 304 11.60 -9.96 -12.49
N TYR A 305 12.01 -11.23 -12.63
CA TYR A 305 13.36 -11.61 -13.09
C TYR A 305 13.61 -11.39 -14.59
N LEU A 306 12.57 -11.30 -15.41
CA LEU A 306 12.67 -11.02 -16.84
C LEU A 306 12.77 -9.52 -17.12
N GLY A 307 12.34 -8.66 -16.20
CA GLY A 307 12.49 -7.21 -16.32
C GLY A 307 13.93 -6.82 -16.64
N LYS A 308 14.13 -5.97 -17.65
CA LYS A 308 15.46 -5.63 -18.17
C LYS A 308 15.74 -4.14 -18.18
N ASP A 309 14.85 -3.37 -18.78
CA ASP A 309 14.96 -1.91 -18.97
C ASP A 309 13.61 -1.28 -18.62
N LEU A 310 13.59 -0.44 -17.59
CA LEU A 310 12.37 0.14 -17.05
C LEU A 310 12.50 1.66 -17.09
N GLN A 311 11.55 2.32 -17.74
CA GLN A 311 11.56 3.77 -17.88
C GLN A 311 10.18 4.35 -17.56
N ALA A 312 10.17 5.50 -16.90
CA ALA A 312 9.00 6.36 -16.81
C ALA A 312 9.33 7.80 -17.18
N LEU A 313 8.46 8.41 -17.98
CA LEU A 313 8.60 9.79 -18.45
C LEU A 313 7.35 10.60 -18.07
N ALA A 314 7.50 11.91 -17.93
CA ALA A 314 6.40 12.86 -17.84
C ALA A 314 6.46 13.83 -19.01
N THR A 315 5.49 13.76 -19.91
CA THR A 315 5.29 14.74 -20.98
C THR A 315 4.38 15.85 -20.46
N LEU A 316 4.92 17.06 -20.33
CA LEU A 316 4.21 18.24 -19.84
C LEU A 316 3.23 18.79 -20.90
N PRO A 317 2.25 19.62 -20.50
CA PRO A 317 1.27 20.21 -21.42
C PRO A 317 1.87 21.06 -22.54
N ASP A 318 3.09 21.57 -22.36
CA ASP A 318 3.84 22.33 -23.38
C ASP A 318 4.60 21.43 -24.38
N GLY A 319 4.52 20.10 -24.21
CA GLY A 319 5.19 19.09 -25.02
C GLY A 319 6.62 18.75 -24.58
N SER A 320 7.17 19.44 -23.58
CA SER A 320 8.46 19.07 -23.00
C SER A 320 8.37 17.77 -22.19
N ALA A 321 9.44 16.97 -22.16
CA ALA A 321 9.46 15.69 -21.44
C ALA A 321 10.51 15.70 -20.33
N LYS A 322 10.19 15.06 -19.21
CA LYS A 322 11.09 14.82 -18.07
C LYS A 322 11.25 13.33 -17.86
N THR A 323 12.48 12.85 -17.69
CA THR A 323 12.73 11.47 -17.23
C THR A 323 12.46 11.40 -15.73
N LEU A 324 11.39 10.69 -15.34
CA LEU A 324 11.06 10.46 -13.94
C LEU A 324 12.00 9.41 -13.35
N ILE A 325 12.18 8.30 -14.05
CA ILE A 325 13.15 7.27 -13.70
C ILE A 325 13.57 6.49 -14.95
N HIS A 326 14.85 6.15 -15.05
CA HIS A 326 15.34 5.16 -16.01
C HIS A 326 16.28 4.16 -15.32
N ILE A 327 15.93 2.89 -15.42
CA ILE A 327 16.72 1.76 -14.93
C ILE A 327 17.08 0.90 -16.15
N PRO A 328 18.27 1.08 -16.73
CA PRO A 328 18.67 0.36 -17.94
C PRO A 328 19.05 -1.10 -17.69
N GLN A 329 19.26 -1.48 -16.43
CA GLN A 329 19.59 -2.85 -16.01
C GLN A 329 18.82 -3.18 -14.72
N TRP A 330 17.58 -3.62 -14.87
CA TRP A 330 16.76 -4.02 -13.74
C TRP A 330 17.33 -5.23 -13.00
N ASN A 331 17.10 -5.23 -11.69
CA ASN A 331 17.39 -6.36 -10.83
C ASN A 331 16.40 -6.36 -9.67
N LEU A 332 15.50 -7.34 -9.66
CA LEU A 332 14.48 -7.52 -8.62
C LEU A 332 15.08 -7.49 -7.21
N ASN A 333 16.31 -8.00 -7.02
CA ASN A 333 16.98 -8.07 -5.72
C ASN A 333 17.25 -6.68 -5.10
N TRP A 334 17.19 -5.63 -5.91
CA TRP A 334 17.52 -4.26 -5.52
C TRP A 334 16.38 -3.28 -5.77
N GLN A 335 15.15 -3.79 -5.91
CA GLN A 335 13.98 -2.94 -5.98
C GLN A 335 13.87 -2.01 -4.76
N ALA A 336 13.41 -0.78 -4.98
CA ALA A 336 13.37 0.23 -3.94
C ALA A 336 12.37 1.33 -4.30
N VAL A 337 11.84 1.98 -3.27
CA VAL A 337 11.18 3.26 -3.42
C VAL A 337 12.25 4.35 -3.58
N TYR A 338 12.20 5.10 -4.67
CA TYR A 338 13.11 6.22 -4.92
C TYR A 338 12.41 7.53 -4.57
N ARG A 339 12.87 8.18 -3.49
CA ARG A 339 12.35 9.46 -3.03
C ARG A 339 13.10 10.60 -3.69
N TYR A 340 12.40 11.57 -4.29
CA TYR A 340 13.06 12.72 -4.89
C TYR A 340 13.69 13.60 -3.83
N ALA A 341 14.83 14.22 -4.16
CA ALA A 341 15.49 15.18 -3.27
C ALA A 341 14.61 16.43 -3.04
N ASP A 342 13.90 16.83 -4.09
CA ASP A 342 12.96 17.94 -4.14
C ASP A 342 11.66 17.44 -4.80
N PRO A 343 10.46 17.78 -4.28
CA PRO A 343 9.20 17.42 -4.94
C PRO A 343 9.15 17.87 -6.41
N VAL A 344 8.72 16.99 -7.31
CA VAL A 344 8.71 17.26 -8.75
C VAL A 344 7.34 17.81 -9.16
N PRO A 345 7.24 19.10 -9.57
CA PRO A 345 5.98 19.70 -9.98
C PRO A 345 5.50 19.13 -11.31
N LEU A 346 4.31 18.54 -11.33
CA LEU A 346 3.65 18.04 -12.53
C LEU A 346 2.28 18.73 -12.68
N PRO A 347 2.11 19.64 -13.66
CA PRO A 347 0.84 20.31 -13.89
C PRO A 347 -0.24 19.34 -14.40
N LYS A 348 -1.50 19.73 -14.21
CA LYS A 348 -2.65 19.10 -14.83
C LYS A 348 -2.43 18.98 -16.35
N GLY A 349 -2.79 17.82 -16.90
CA GLY A 349 -2.59 17.51 -18.32
C GLY A 349 -1.21 16.96 -18.65
N THR A 350 -0.30 16.84 -17.67
CA THR A 350 0.91 16.02 -17.84
C THR A 350 0.52 14.57 -18.06
N THR A 351 1.08 13.95 -19.10
CA THR A 351 0.97 12.51 -19.36
C THR A 351 2.20 11.80 -18.81
N ILE A 352 1.99 10.90 -17.87
CA ILE A 352 3.02 10.01 -17.34
C ILE A 352 2.99 8.73 -18.16
N SER A 353 4.11 8.35 -18.76
CA SER A 353 4.25 7.10 -19.51
C SER A 353 5.18 6.13 -18.80
N MET A 354 4.83 4.85 -18.85
CA MET A 354 5.60 3.71 -18.37
C MET A 354 6.02 2.86 -19.57
N ARG A 355 7.29 2.44 -19.61
CA ARG A 355 7.85 1.62 -20.69
C ARG A 355 8.81 0.58 -20.14
N TYR A 356 8.39 -0.69 -20.07
CA TYR A 356 9.18 -1.79 -19.52
C TYR A 356 9.54 -2.81 -20.60
N ILE A 357 10.81 -3.20 -20.68
CA ILE A 357 11.31 -4.29 -21.53
C ILE A 357 11.58 -5.52 -20.69
N TYR A 358 11.15 -6.68 -21.18
CA TYR A 358 11.45 -7.99 -20.61
C TYR A 358 12.29 -8.84 -21.56
N ASP A 359 13.16 -9.67 -20.99
CA ASP A 359 14.04 -10.62 -21.67
C ASP A 359 13.80 -12.03 -21.12
N ASN A 360 13.02 -12.83 -21.86
CA ASN A 360 12.73 -14.23 -21.58
C ASN A 360 13.62 -15.19 -22.40
N SER A 361 14.82 -14.75 -22.76
CA SER A 361 15.77 -15.60 -23.48
C SER A 361 16.67 -16.41 -22.56
N SER A 362 17.26 -17.45 -23.13
CA SER A 362 18.31 -18.25 -22.49
C SER A 362 19.61 -17.48 -22.21
N GLU A 363 19.78 -16.27 -22.78
CA GLU A 363 20.90 -15.37 -22.49
C GLU A 363 20.67 -14.56 -21.20
N ASN A 364 19.43 -14.41 -20.74
CA ASN A 364 19.12 -13.77 -19.47
C ASN A 364 19.46 -14.70 -18.31
N LEU A 365 20.62 -14.50 -17.69
CA LEU A 365 21.07 -15.27 -16.53
C LEU A 365 20.16 -15.15 -15.29
N ALA A 366 19.28 -14.14 -15.25
CA ALA A 366 18.29 -14.00 -14.19
C ALA A 366 17.01 -14.80 -14.48
N ASN A 367 16.82 -15.34 -15.69
CA ASN A 367 15.61 -16.08 -16.05
C ASN A 367 15.44 -17.29 -15.10
N PRO A 368 14.33 -17.38 -14.35
CA PRO A 368 14.11 -18.47 -13.40
C PRO A 368 13.74 -19.79 -14.11
N ASN A 369 13.58 -19.78 -15.43
CA ASN A 369 13.21 -20.92 -16.24
C ASN A 369 14.36 -21.32 -17.18
N ASP A 370 14.86 -22.55 -17.03
CA ASP A 370 15.83 -23.16 -17.94
C ASP A 370 15.35 -24.56 -18.35
N PRO A 371 14.96 -24.79 -19.63
CA PRO A 371 14.92 -23.79 -20.71
C PRO A 371 13.81 -22.73 -20.51
N PRO A 372 13.88 -21.58 -21.20
CA PRO A 372 12.83 -20.58 -21.16
C PRO A 372 11.46 -21.14 -21.53
N ARG A 373 10.42 -20.67 -20.85
CA ARG A 373 9.01 -21.02 -21.11
C ARG A 373 8.18 -19.74 -21.23
N ARG A 374 6.97 -19.85 -21.76
CA ARG A 374 6.03 -18.72 -21.79
C ARG A 374 5.76 -18.23 -20.36
N VAL A 375 5.84 -16.91 -20.15
CA VAL A 375 5.61 -16.24 -18.86
C VAL A 375 4.48 -15.25 -18.99
N VAL A 376 3.58 -15.23 -18.00
CA VAL A 376 2.42 -14.34 -17.93
C VAL A 376 2.43 -13.56 -16.61
N ALA A 377 1.50 -12.62 -16.44
CA ALA A 377 1.32 -11.92 -15.18
C ALA A 377 1.05 -12.86 -14.00
N GLY A 378 1.64 -12.57 -12.83
CA GLY A 378 1.33 -13.30 -11.60
C GLY A 378 2.23 -12.96 -10.41
N ASN A 379 1.83 -13.45 -9.23
CA ASN A 379 2.46 -13.12 -7.94
C ASN A 379 3.70 -13.96 -7.60
N ARG A 380 4.09 -14.93 -8.44
CA ARG A 380 5.34 -15.66 -8.22
C ARG A 380 6.47 -14.91 -8.88
N SER A 381 7.67 -14.97 -8.31
CA SER A 381 8.86 -14.41 -8.95
C SER A 381 9.21 -15.08 -10.29
N SER A 382 8.64 -16.25 -10.59
CA SER A 382 8.71 -16.91 -11.91
C SER A 382 7.65 -16.45 -12.92
N ASP A 383 6.64 -15.72 -12.47
CA ASP A 383 5.68 -14.98 -13.30
C ASP A 383 6.21 -13.55 -13.49
N GLU A 384 5.48 -12.63 -14.12
CA GLU A 384 5.90 -11.23 -14.28
C GLU A 384 4.88 -10.20 -13.76
N MET A 385 5.35 -8.96 -13.58
CA MET A 385 4.55 -7.79 -13.23
C MET A 385 5.09 -6.54 -13.93
N ALA A 386 4.19 -5.63 -14.33
CA ALA A 386 4.53 -4.37 -14.98
C ALA A 386 3.99 -3.20 -14.17
N HIS A 387 4.52 -2.95 -12.96
CA HIS A 387 3.95 -1.96 -12.06
C HIS A 387 4.86 -0.74 -11.89
N LEU A 388 4.26 0.45 -11.89
CA LEU A 388 4.90 1.71 -11.56
C LEU A 388 4.05 2.47 -10.55
N TRP A 389 4.53 2.52 -9.32
CA TRP A 389 3.88 3.26 -8.25
C TRP A 389 4.45 4.67 -8.11
N LEU A 390 3.56 5.65 -7.90
CA LEU A 390 3.89 7.07 -7.77
C LEU A 390 3.25 7.61 -6.49
N GLN A 391 4.04 8.17 -5.58
CA GLN A 391 3.52 8.94 -4.45
C GLN A 391 3.37 10.39 -4.88
N VAL A 392 2.12 10.83 -5.05
CA VAL A 392 1.80 12.20 -5.47
C VAL A 392 1.12 12.97 -4.35
N LEU A 393 1.41 14.26 -4.25
CA LEU A 393 0.71 15.21 -3.40
C LEU A 393 -0.09 16.16 -4.27
N PRO A 394 -1.43 16.07 -4.30
CA PRO A 394 -2.25 16.97 -5.10
C PRO A 394 -2.10 18.40 -4.58
N ARG A 395 -1.94 19.37 -5.50
CA ARG A 395 -1.92 20.78 -5.13
C ARG A 395 -3.35 21.26 -4.97
N VAL A 396 -3.72 21.56 -3.73
CA VAL A 396 -5.07 22.06 -3.41
C VAL A 396 -5.15 23.53 -3.82
N SER A 397 -6.09 23.89 -4.70
CA SER A 397 -6.46 25.29 -4.88
C SER A 397 -7.34 25.71 -3.69
N SER A 398 -7.12 26.90 -3.15
CA SER A 398 -7.72 27.39 -1.89
C SER A 398 -9.26 27.50 -1.88
N ASN A 399 -9.95 27.12 -2.97
CA ASN A 399 -11.39 27.22 -3.18
C ASN A 399 -12.04 25.87 -3.58
N ALA A 400 -11.39 24.73 -3.33
CA ALA A 400 -11.94 23.45 -3.75
C ALA A 400 -13.03 22.96 -2.78
N ASP A 401 -14.30 22.99 -3.21
CA ASP A 401 -15.43 22.30 -2.55
C ASP A 401 -15.30 20.75 -2.60
N PHE A 402 -14.23 20.24 -3.23
CA PHE A 402 -14.02 18.84 -3.56
C PHE A 402 -12.56 18.42 -3.34
N ASP A 403 -12.34 17.29 -2.67
CA ASP A 403 -11.00 16.74 -2.42
C ASP A 403 -10.34 16.26 -3.74
N PRO A 404 -9.22 16.86 -4.20
CA PRO A 404 -8.58 16.48 -5.46
C PRO A 404 -8.10 15.02 -5.50
N ARG A 405 -7.89 14.38 -4.35
CA ARG A 405 -7.57 12.95 -4.27
C ARG A 405 -8.68 12.07 -4.83
N MET A 406 -9.94 12.47 -4.64
CA MET A 406 -11.08 11.74 -5.19
C MET A 406 -11.08 11.77 -6.72
N LEU A 407 -10.73 12.91 -7.33
CA LEU A 407 -10.65 13.01 -8.80
C LEU A 407 -9.50 12.16 -9.35
N LEU A 408 -8.36 12.11 -8.66
CA LEU A 408 -7.24 11.23 -9.02
C LEU A 408 -7.64 9.75 -8.96
N GLN A 409 -8.30 9.32 -7.88
CA GLN A 409 -8.76 7.94 -7.74
C GLN A 409 -9.84 7.59 -8.77
N GLU A 410 -10.80 8.49 -9.03
CA GLU A 410 -11.82 8.28 -10.07
C GLU A 410 -11.18 8.13 -11.45
N THR A 411 -10.23 9.01 -11.79
CA THR A 411 -9.52 8.96 -13.09
C THR A 411 -8.66 7.71 -13.21
N MET A 412 -8.01 7.28 -12.13
CA MET A 412 -7.24 6.03 -12.09
C MET A 412 -8.14 4.80 -12.23
N ALA A 413 -9.30 4.76 -11.57
CA ALA A 413 -10.24 3.66 -11.72
C ALA A 413 -10.79 3.55 -13.14
N ARG A 414 -11.08 4.70 -13.79
CA ARG A 414 -11.47 4.74 -15.21
C ARG A 414 -10.36 4.24 -16.11
N HIS A 415 -9.12 4.72 -15.91
CA HIS A 415 -7.93 4.25 -16.62
C HIS A 415 -7.74 2.72 -16.51
N ASN A 416 -7.92 2.17 -15.31
CA ASN A 416 -7.82 0.73 -15.09
C ASN A 416 -8.94 -0.05 -15.82
N LEU A 417 -10.15 0.50 -15.90
CA LEU A 417 -11.25 -0.10 -16.66
C LEU A 417 -11.07 -0.01 -18.18
N GLU A 418 -10.36 1.00 -18.69
CA GLU A 418 -9.98 1.07 -20.12
C GLU A 418 -9.06 -0.10 -20.50
N LYS A 419 -8.11 -0.43 -19.62
CA LYS A 419 -7.20 -1.57 -19.79
C LYS A 419 -7.87 -2.92 -19.49
N ASN A 420 -8.73 -2.97 -18.47
CA ASN A 420 -9.39 -4.17 -17.99
C ASN A 420 -10.89 -3.94 -17.73
N PRO A 421 -11.75 -3.98 -18.77
CA PRO A 421 -13.19 -3.74 -18.63
C PRO A 421 -13.95 -4.80 -17.83
N THR A 422 -13.28 -5.87 -17.41
CA THR A 422 -13.86 -6.95 -16.59
C THR A 422 -13.29 -6.97 -15.17
N ASP A 423 -12.64 -5.88 -14.76
CA ASP A 423 -12.18 -5.72 -13.38
C ASP A 423 -13.35 -5.40 -12.44
N PHE A 424 -13.72 -6.38 -11.62
CA PHE A 424 -14.75 -6.21 -10.61
C PHE A 424 -14.42 -5.10 -9.61
N GLU A 425 -13.17 -5.06 -9.11
CA GLU A 425 -12.81 -4.12 -8.03
C GLU A 425 -12.81 -2.70 -8.57
N ALA A 426 -12.32 -2.49 -9.79
CA ALA A 426 -12.33 -1.18 -10.42
C ALA A 426 -13.77 -0.67 -10.66
N HIS A 427 -14.69 -1.53 -11.12
CA HIS A 427 -16.11 -1.16 -11.24
C HIS A 427 -16.75 -0.84 -9.89
N TYR A 428 -16.54 -1.68 -8.87
CA TYR A 428 -17.11 -1.48 -7.53
C TYR A 428 -16.59 -0.19 -6.89
N ASN A 429 -15.27 0.03 -6.91
CA ASN A 429 -14.64 1.22 -6.34
C ASN A 429 -15.04 2.49 -7.10
N LEU A 430 -15.10 2.45 -8.43
CA LEU A 430 -15.58 3.58 -9.24
C LEU A 430 -17.03 3.90 -8.90
N ALA A 431 -17.90 2.90 -8.75
CA ALA A 431 -19.29 3.09 -8.38
C ALA A 431 -19.44 3.76 -6.99
N ALA A 432 -18.68 3.29 -6.00
CA ALA A 432 -18.68 3.87 -4.65
C ALA A 432 -18.22 5.34 -4.67
N MET A 433 -17.17 5.68 -5.43
CA MET A 433 -16.70 7.06 -5.60
C MET A 433 -17.76 7.95 -6.29
N LEU A 434 -18.40 7.44 -7.34
CA LEU A 434 -19.46 8.15 -8.06
C LEU A 434 -20.68 8.38 -7.16
N GLN A 435 -21.04 7.40 -6.34
CA GLN A 435 -22.12 7.52 -5.36
C GLN A 435 -21.81 8.61 -4.33
N ALA A 436 -20.59 8.63 -3.78
CA ALA A 436 -20.15 9.67 -2.84
C ALA A 436 -20.17 11.08 -3.46
N ARG A 437 -19.91 11.20 -4.78
CA ARG A 437 -20.01 12.45 -5.55
C ARG A 437 -21.45 12.83 -5.94
N GLY A 438 -22.44 11.97 -5.67
CA GLY A 438 -23.83 12.16 -6.07
C GLY A 438 -24.13 11.87 -7.54
N ALA A 439 -23.19 11.28 -8.28
CA ALA A 439 -23.37 10.84 -9.67
C ALA A 439 -24.15 9.51 -9.72
N GLN A 440 -25.38 9.52 -9.18
CA GLN A 440 -26.18 8.33 -8.88
C GLN A 440 -26.36 7.39 -10.08
N ALA A 441 -26.62 7.93 -11.27
CA ALA A 441 -26.88 7.13 -12.46
C ALA A 441 -25.64 6.33 -12.92
N GLU A 442 -24.46 6.98 -12.97
CA GLU A 442 -23.21 6.31 -13.33
C GLU A 442 -22.76 5.32 -12.24
N ALA A 443 -23.02 5.64 -10.97
CA ALA A 443 -22.75 4.72 -9.86
C ALA A 443 -23.54 3.42 -10.01
N ILE A 444 -24.86 3.50 -10.27
CA ILE A 444 -25.70 2.33 -10.50
C ILE A 444 -25.20 1.50 -11.69
N GLN A 445 -24.83 2.13 -12.80
CA GLN A 445 -24.29 1.41 -13.98
C GLN A 445 -23.02 0.62 -13.64
N ASN A 446 -22.09 1.21 -12.88
CA ASN A 446 -20.87 0.52 -12.49
C ASN A 446 -21.12 -0.57 -11.45
N PHE A 447 -22.04 -0.37 -10.50
CA PHE A 447 -22.47 -1.45 -9.59
C PHE A 447 -23.16 -2.60 -10.33
N GLU A 448 -23.99 -2.32 -11.34
CA GLU A 448 -24.60 -3.35 -12.20
C GLU A 448 -23.52 -4.17 -12.94
N LEU A 449 -22.46 -3.53 -13.42
CA LEU A 449 -21.32 -4.22 -14.05
C LEU A 449 -20.54 -5.06 -13.03
N ALA A 450 -20.27 -4.54 -11.83
CA ALA A 450 -19.63 -5.30 -10.76
C ALA A 450 -20.46 -6.54 -10.37
N VAL A 451 -21.77 -6.39 -10.15
CA VAL A 451 -22.67 -7.52 -9.86
C VAL A 451 -22.73 -8.51 -11.03
N ARG A 452 -22.66 -8.06 -12.29
CA ARG A 452 -22.59 -8.97 -13.44
C ARG A 452 -21.30 -9.82 -13.43
N LEU A 453 -20.18 -9.23 -13.03
CA LEU A 453 -18.88 -9.91 -12.95
C LEU A 453 -18.83 -10.89 -11.77
N ARG A 454 -19.41 -10.54 -10.62
CA ARG A 454 -19.55 -11.44 -9.46
C ARG A 454 -20.99 -11.45 -8.92
N PRO A 455 -21.89 -12.27 -9.50
CA PRO A 455 -23.31 -12.27 -9.14
C PRO A 455 -23.64 -12.69 -7.70
N GLN A 456 -22.73 -13.42 -7.05
CA GLN A 456 -22.90 -13.92 -5.68
C GLN A 456 -22.13 -13.09 -4.65
N ASP A 457 -21.56 -11.95 -5.04
CA ASP A 457 -20.86 -11.06 -4.11
C ASP A 457 -21.86 -10.28 -3.24
N ALA A 458 -21.86 -10.53 -1.94
CA ALA A 458 -22.84 -9.93 -1.03
C ALA A 458 -22.71 -8.40 -0.96
N THR A 459 -21.48 -7.90 -0.93
CA THR A 459 -21.16 -6.48 -0.82
C THR A 459 -21.62 -5.70 -2.05
N ALA A 460 -21.31 -6.18 -3.26
CA ALA A 460 -21.75 -5.54 -4.50
C ALA A 460 -23.27 -5.57 -4.67
N ASN A 461 -23.92 -6.69 -4.31
CA ASN A 461 -25.39 -6.80 -4.36
C ASN A 461 -26.05 -5.83 -3.36
N ASN A 462 -25.52 -5.71 -2.14
CA ASN A 462 -26.00 -4.74 -1.16
C ASN A 462 -25.80 -3.30 -1.65
N ALA A 463 -24.62 -2.96 -2.15
CA ALA A 463 -24.30 -1.61 -2.64
C ALA A 463 -25.18 -1.19 -3.84
N LEU A 464 -25.42 -2.11 -4.79
CA LEU A 464 -26.36 -1.88 -5.89
C LEU A 464 -27.79 -1.69 -5.38
N GLY A 465 -28.24 -2.55 -4.47
CA GLY A 465 -29.56 -2.44 -3.83
C GLY A 465 -29.75 -1.11 -3.13
N ALA A 466 -28.79 -0.70 -2.29
CA ALA A 466 -28.78 0.58 -1.60
C ALA A 466 -28.80 1.78 -2.58
N SER A 467 -28.02 1.71 -3.65
CA SER A 467 -27.98 2.74 -4.69
C SER A 467 -29.32 2.86 -5.44
N LEU A 468 -29.98 1.74 -5.73
CA LEU A 468 -31.31 1.73 -6.34
C LEU A 468 -32.37 2.28 -5.39
N LEU A 469 -32.32 1.95 -4.09
CA LEU A 469 -33.21 2.52 -3.07
C LEU A 469 -33.06 4.03 -2.96
N ALA A 470 -31.83 4.54 -2.87
CA ALA A 470 -31.56 5.97 -2.83
C ALA A 470 -32.06 6.70 -4.09
N ALA A 471 -32.11 6.02 -5.23
CA ALA A 471 -32.70 6.52 -6.48
C ALA A 471 -34.23 6.37 -6.57
N GLY A 472 -34.90 5.85 -5.53
CA GLY A 472 -36.34 5.59 -5.51
C GLY A 472 -36.78 4.37 -6.35
N ARG A 473 -35.84 3.59 -6.90
CA ARG A 473 -36.09 2.40 -7.73
C ARG A 473 -36.29 1.15 -6.86
N ILE A 474 -37.25 1.23 -5.93
CA ILE A 474 -37.42 0.25 -4.85
C ILE A 474 -37.67 -1.17 -5.37
N GLY A 475 -38.53 -1.32 -6.38
CA GLY A 475 -38.83 -2.63 -6.97
C GLY A 475 -37.60 -3.33 -7.55
N GLU A 476 -36.65 -2.57 -8.09
CA GLU A 476 -35.40 -3.08 -8.66
C GLU A 476 -34.35 -3.39 -7.59
N ALA A 477 -34.39 -2.70 -6.44
CA ALA A 477 -33.47 -2.95 -5.33
C ALA A 477 -33.69 -4.30 -4.64
N LEU A 478 -34.96 -4.71 -4.48
CA LEU A 478 -35.34 -5.88 -3.68
C LEU A 478 -34.63 -7.19 -4.11
N PRO A 479 -34.54 -7.55 -5.41
CA PRO A 479 -33.83 -8.75 -5.84
C PRO A 479 -32.35 -8.78 -5.42
N TYR A 480 -31.66 -7.64 -5.49
CA TYR A 480 -30.24 -7.53 -5.13
C TYR A 480 -30.02 -7.59 -3.63
N LEU A 481 -30.86 -6.92 -2.82
CA LEU A 481 -30.78 -7.02 -1.36
C LEU A 481 -31.05 -8.46 -0.88
N ASN A 482 -32.01 -9.16 -1.50
CA ASN A 482 -32.23 -10.58 -1.24
C ASN A 482 -31.05 -11.46 -1.73
N ALA A 483 -30.38 -11.09 -2.82
CA ALA A 483 -29.19 -11.80 -3.30
C ALA A 483 -28.02 -11.65 -2.32
N ALA A 484 -27.82 -10.44 -1.77
CA ALA A 484 -26.83 -10.19 -0.73
C ALA A 484 -27.05 -11.08 0.49
N LEU A 485 -28.30 -11.18 0.98
CA LEU A 485 -28.63 -12.06 2.12
C LEU A 485 -28.59 -13.56 1.81
N ARG A 486 -28.78 -13.96 0.55
CA ARG A 486 -28.54 -15.36 0.14
C ARG A 486 -27.05 -15.70 0.16
N ALA A 487 -26.20 -14.76 -0.25
CA ALA A 487 -24.75 -14.94 -0.25
C ALA A 487 -24.16 -14.85 1.17
N GLN A 488 -24.64 -13.90 1.96
CA GLN A 488 -24.21 -13.65 3.33
C GLN A 488 -25.44 -13.40 4.23
N PRO A 489 -25.97 -14.44 4.88
CA PRO A 489 -27.16 -14.33 5.73
C PRO A 489 -27.00 -13.45 6.97
N ASP A 490 -25.77 -13.16 7.39
CA ASP A 490 -25.42 -12.34 8.55
C ASP A 490 -24.92 -10.93 8.14
N ASN A 491 -25.31 -10.45 6.96
CA ASN A 491 -24.97 -9.11 6.49
C ASN A 491 -25.92 -8.04 7.08
N PHE A 492 -25.38 -7.19 7.97
CA PHE A 492 -26.14 -6.14 8.63
C PHE A 492 -26.76 -5.15 7.64
N ASP A 493 -25.96 -4.60 6.73
CA ASP A 493 -26.39 -3.56 5.78
C ASP A 493 -27.50 -4.07 4.86
N ALA A 494 -27.38 -5.31 4.38
CA ALA A 494 -28.40 -5.91 3.53
C ALA A 494 -29.73 -6.12 4.27
N HIS A 495 -29.70 -6.53 5.54
CA HIS A 495 -30.91 -6.59 6.37
C HIS A 495 -31.53 -5.22 6.60
N TYR A 496 -30.72 -4.21 6.94
CA TYR A 496 -31.17 -2.84 7.19
C TYR A 496 -31.77 -2.20 5.92
N ASN A 497 -31.08 -2.34 4.79
CA ASN A 497 -31.52 -1.81 3.49
C ASN A 497 -32.77 -2.53 2.99
N LEU A 498 -32.86 -3.86 3.16
CA LEU A 498 -34.08 -4.62 2.80
C LEU A 498 -35.27 -4.20 3.67
N ALA A 499 -35.06 -3.99 4.97
CA ALA A 499 -36.09 -3.50 5.87
C ALA A 499 -36.60 -2.11 5.45
N SER A 500 -35.67 -1.21 5.09
CA SER A 500 -35.99 0.13 4.58
C SER A 500 -36.78 0.07 3.27
N ALA A 501 -36.38 -0.79 2.33
CA ALA A 501 -37.10 -1.04 1.09
C ALA A 501 -38.53 -1.53 1.33
N LEU A 502 -38.70 -2.49 2.23
CA LEU A 502 -40.01 -3.07 2.56
C LEU A 502 -40.91 -2.05 3.27
N ALA A 503 -40.35 -1.27 4.21
CA ALA A 503 -41.09 -0.19 4.88
C ALA A 503 -41.57 0.88 3.90
N SER A 504 -40.77 1.24 2.89
CA SER A 504 -41.17 2.18 1.83
C SER A 504 -42.27 1.65 0.89
N GLN A 505 -42.59 0.35 0.96
CA GLN A 505 -43.72 -0.28 0.28
C GLN A 505 -44.87 -0.61 1.25
N ASP A 506 -44.89 -0.03 2.46
CA ASP A 506 -45.86 -0.30 3.52
C ASP A 506 -45.91 -1.77 3.99
N LYS A 507 -44.88 -2.58 3.69
CA LYS A 507 -44.75 -3.98 4.13
C LYS A 507 -44.13 -4.06 5.52
N PHE A 508 -44.76 -3.40 6.49
CA PHE A 508 -44.17 -3.18 7.81
C PHE A 508 -43.89 -4.48 8.59
N LEU A 509 -44.72 -5.52 8.45
CA LEU A 509 -44.49 -6.80 9.12
C LEU A 509 -43.19 -7.50 8.64
N GLU A 510 -42.93 -7.45 7.34
CA GLU A 510 -41.71 -8.00 6.75
C GLU A 510 -40.49 -7.12 7.12
N ALA A 511 -40.65 -5.79 7.09
CA ALA A 511 -39.62 -4.85 7.51
C ALA A 511 -39.20 -5.06 8.98
N ILE A 512 -40.16 -5.26 9.89
CA ILE A 512 -39.89 -5.56 11.31
C ILE A 512 -38.99 -6.80 11.46
N ALA A 513 -39.24 -7.86 10.68
CA ALA A 513 -38.44 -9.07 10.75
C ALA A 513 -36.98 -8.81 10.33
N GLN A 514 -36.79 -8.00 9.29
CA GLN A 514 -35.46 -7.63 8.78
C GLN A 514 -34.74 -6.65 9.71
N TYR A 515 -35.39 -5.62 10.24
CA TYR A 515 -34.78 -4.74 11.25
C TYR A 515 -34.38 -5.50 12.52
N ARG A 516 -35.21 -6.45 12.98
CA ARG A 516 -34.83 -7.32 14.11
C ARG A 516 -33.61 -8.19 13.79
N ALA A 517 -33.40 -8.57 12.53
CA ALA A 517 -32.21 -9.29 12.12
C ALA A 517 -30.97 -8.38 12.13
N ALA A 518 -31.08 -7.18 11.57
CA ALA A 518 -30.03 -6.16 11.64
C ALA A 518 -29.62 -5.86 13.09
N ILE A 519 -30.56 -5.60 13.99
CA ILE A 519 -30.29 -5.30 15.41
C ILE A 519 -29.66 -6.49 16.15
N ARG A 520 -29.95 -7.74 15.75
CA ARG A 520 -29.25 -8.90 16.33
C ARG A 520 -27.77 -8.93 15.98
N LEU A 521 -27.41 -8.42 14.80
CA LEU A 521 -26.04 -8.35 14.32
C LEU A 521 -25.34 -7.16 15.00
N HIS A 522 -25.91 -5.96 14.92
CA HIS A 522 -25.39 -4.74 15.56
C HIS A 522 -26.42 -4.18 16.57
N PRO A 523 -26.35 -4.56 17.86
CA PRO A 523 -27.33 -4.16 18.88
C PRO A 523 -27.18 -2.69 19.33
N ASP A 524 -26.13 -2.02 18.90
CA ASP A 524 -25.78 -0.63 19.20
C ASP A 524 -26.03 0.32 18.03
N ASP A 525 -26.78 -0.09 17.01
CA ASP A 525 -27.19 0.80 15.91
C ASP A 525 -28.49 1.56 16.25
N ALA A 526 -28.37 2.88 16.46
CA ALA A 526 -29.52 3.72 16.80
C ALA A 526 -30.53 3.88 15.66
N ASN A 527 -30.08 3.86 14.39
CA ASN A 527 -30.95 4.03 13.23
C ASN A 527 -31.84 2.79 13.04
N ALA A 528 -31.28 1.60 13.18
CA ALA A 528 -32.00 0.33 13.10
C ALA A 528 -33.05 0.23 14.21
N GLU A 529 -32.69 0.58 15.45
CA GLU A 529 -33.62 0.66 16.58
C GLU A 529 -34.75 1.67 16.33
N ALA A 530 -34.43 2.86 15.83
CA ALA A 530 -35.43 3.89 15.55
C ALA A 530 -36.37 3.48 14.39
N ASN A 531 -35.85 2.91 13.31
CA ASN A 531 -36.65 2.49 12.17
C ASN A 531 -37.50 1.25 12.48
N LEU A 532 -37.03 0.34 13.33
CA LEU A 532 -37.86 -0.73 13.89
C LEU A 532 -39.02 -0.14 14.70
N GLY A 533 -38.74 0.86 15.55
CA GLY A 533 -39.76 1.59 16.30
C GLY A 533 -40.84 2.18 15.38
N SER A 534 -40.44 2.85 14.29
CA SER A 534 -41.37 3.40 13.30
C SER A 534 -42.22 2.32 12.65
N ALA A 535 -41.62 1.23 12.17
CA ALA A 535 -42.36 0.13 11.55
C ALA A 535 -43.35 -0.54 12.53
N LEU A 536 -42.98 -0.66 13.82
CA LEU A 536 -43.88 -1.15 14.86
C LEU A 536 -45.05 -0.20 15.12
N ALA A 537 -44.81 1.11 15.11
CA ALA A 537 -45.85 2.12 15.29
C ALA A 537 -46.88 2.09 14.16
N GLU A 538 -46.44 1.94 12.91
CA GLU A 538 -47.33 1.76 11.73
C GLU A 538 -48.18 0.50 11.81
N THR A 539 -47.73 -0.54 12.55
CA THR A 539 -48.53 -1.75 12.81
C THR A 539 -49.39 -1.67 14.08
N GLY A 540 -49.45 -0.51 14.74
CA GLY A 540 -50.23 -0.28 15.97
C GLY A 540 -49.57 -0.81 17.26
N LYS A 541 -48.34 -1.33 17.19
CA LYS A 541 -47.61 -1.89 18.36
C LYS A 541 -46.89 -0.79 19.13
N LEU A 542 -47.63 0.22 19.58
CA LEU A 542 -47.08 1.45 20.16
C LEU A 542 -46.25 1.22 21.42
N SER A 543 -46.65 0.24 22.25
CA SER A 543 -45.90 -0.15 23.45
C SER A 543 -44.51 -0.71 23.13
N GLU A 544 -44.38 -1.57 22.11
CA GLU A 544 -43.08 -2.06 21.64
C GLU A 544 -42.28 -0.96 20.94
N ALA A 545 -42.92 -0.15 20.08
CA ALA A 545 -42.29 0.95 19.37
C ALA A 545 -41.61 1.93 20.34
N LYS A 546 -42.29 2.29 21.44
CA LYS A 546 -41.77 3.16 22.50
C LYS A 546 -40.46 2.63 23.09
N LEU A 547 -40.35 1.32 23.34
CA LEU A 547 -39.13 0.71 23.88
C LEU A 547 -37.96 0.84 22.91
N HIS A 548 -38.20 0.64 21.62
CA HIS A 548 -37.18 0.76 20.58
C HIS A 548 -36.73 2.21 20.38
N PHE A 549 -37.64 3.19 20.38
CA PHE A 549 -37.24 4.61 20.37
C PHE A 549 -36.42 5.01 21.60
N GLN A 550 -36.76 4.49 22.78
CA GLN A 550 -35.99 4.72 24.01
C GLN A 550 -34.60 4.09 23.95
N ARG A 551 -34.44 2.94 23.29
CA ARG A 551 -33.12 2.32 23.05
C ARG A 551 -32.30 3.14 22.08
N ALA A 552 -32.88 3.56 20.95
CA ALA A 552 -32.23 4.45 19.99
C ALA A 552 -31.71 5.73 20.68
N LEU A 553 -32.52 6.36 21.54
CA LEU A 553 -32.10 7.56 22.30
C LEU A 553 -31.10 7.29 23.43
N ARG A 554 -30.97 6.04 23.89
CA ARG A 554 -29.91 5.65 24.82
C ARG A 554 -28.57 5.50 24.11
N ILE A 555 -28.61 5.01 22.86
CA ILE A 555 -27.44 4.85 21.99
C ILE A 555 -27.00 6.23 21.46
N ASP A 556 -27.91 6.97 20.85
CA ASP A 556 -27.72 8.35 20.38
C ASP A 556 -28.79 9.29 20.99
N PRO A 557 -28.46 10.04 22.06
CA PRO A 557 -29.35 11.02 22.67
C PRO A 557 -29.84 12.12 21.72
N HIS A 558 -29.16 12.36 20.61
CA HIS A 558 -29.52 13.37 19.61
C HIS A 558 -30.30 12.82 18.42
N HIS A 559 -30.66 11.53 18.42
CA HIS A 559 -31.37 10.90 17.31
C HIS A 559 -32.76 11.53 17.08
N LYS A 560 -32.88 12.33 16.01
CA LYS A 560 -34.06 13.16 15.74
C LYS A 560 -35.35 12.34 15.57
N LEU A 561 -35.32 11.34 14.69
CA LEU A 561 -36.49 10.52 14.35
C LEU A 561 -37.06 9.78 15.58
N ALA A 562 -36.19 9.18 16.40
CA ALA A 562 -36.61 8.49 17.63
C ALA A 562 -37.25 9.45 18.64
N ARG A 563 -36.71 10.67 18.78
CA ARG A 563 -37.26 11.70 19.68
C ARG A 563 -38.64 12.16 19.24
N GLU A 564 -38.79 12.50 17.97
CA GLU A 564 -40.04 13.01 17.39
C GLU A 564 -41.16 11.96 17.50
N ASN A 565 -40.87 10.71 17.12
CA ASN A 565 -41.85 9.62 17.22
C ASN A 565 -42.19 9.26 18.67
N LEU A 566 -41.22 9.27 19.58
CA LEU A 566 -41.47 9.02 21.01
C LEU A 566 -42.35 10.12 21.62
N GLU A 567 -42.10 11.38 21.29
CA GLU A 567 -42.94 12.50 21.71
C GLU A 567 -44.37 12.36 21.17
N GLN A 568 -44.52 11.99 19.89
CA GLN A 568 -45.81 11.78 19.27
C GLN A 568 -46.62 10.67 19.97
N ILE A 569 -46.00 9.51 20.22
CA ILE A 569 -46.65 8.39 20.92
C ILE A 569 -47.08 8.79 22.34
N ASN A 570 -46.25 9.56 23.05
CA ASN A 570 -46.57 10.02 24.40
C ASN A 570 -47.67 11.08 24.45
N ARG A 571 -47.92 11.80 23.35
CA ARG A 571 -48.98 12.83 23.25
C ARG A 571 -50.34 12.25 22.87
N ASP A 572 -50.42 11.02 22.35
CA ASP A 572 -51.68 10.38 21.99
C ASP A 572 -52.31 9.63 23.19
N PRO A 573 -53.46 10.07 23.72
CA PRO A 573 -54.12 9.44 24.88
C PRO A 573 -54.57 7.99 24.65
N LYS A 574 -54.65 7.53 23.38
CA LYS A 574 -55.07 6.16 23.03
C LYS A 574 -53.93 5.14 23.04
N SER A 575 -52.67 5.57 23.16
CA SER A 575 -51.49 4.70 23.10
C SER A 575 -51.26 3.82 24.35
N LEU A 576 -52.06 4.00 25.40
CA LEU A 576 -51.95 3.31 26.69
C LEU A 576 -52.93 2.13 26.88
N GLN A 577 -53.77 1.81 25.88
CA GLN A 577 -54.82 0.77 25.98
C GLN A 577 -54.69 -0.42 25.01
N GLN A 578 -53.62 -0.51 24.21
CA GLN A 578 -53.29 -1.66 23.35
C GLN A 578 -51.82 -2.04 23.54
#